data_AF-A0A6V8PZR0-F1
#
_entry.id   AF-A0A6V8PZR0-F1
#
_cell.length_a   1.000
_cell.length_b   1.000
_cell.length_c   1.000
_cell.angle_alpha   90.00
_cell.angle_beta   90.00
_cell.angle_gamma   90.00
#
_symmetry.space_group_name_H-M   'P 1'
#
loop_
_entity.id
_entity.type
_entity.pdbx_description
1 polymer ?
#
loop_
_entity_poly.entity_id
_entity_poly.type
_entity_poly.pdbx_seq_one_letter_code
_entity_poly.pdbx_strand_id
1 'polypeptide(L)'
;MQHFLDRILSKVRLIFPFSYVRMVKRSLDKKGSSILDVGCGPGEAMKVFNPKRKFYTVGIDAYSPQLKQCQSTNSHDSLIFGDIRFLPFKEGVQKLRAFCPRWGITPT
;
A
#
# COMPACT_ATOMS: atom_id res chain seq x y z
N MET A 1 -6.80 26.24 9.39
CA MET A 1 -6.39 26.43 7.98
C MET A 1 -5.13 25.62 7.63
N GLN A 2 -4.11 25.58 8.50
CA GLN A 2 -2.92 24.70 8.35
C GLN A 2 -3.25 23.24 7.98
N HIS A 3 -4.10 22.55 8.76
CA HIS A 3 -4.45 21.14 8.52
C HIS A 3 -5.07 20.83 7.15
N PHE A 4 -5.71 21.82 6.52
CA PHE A 4 -6.32 21.67 5.20
C PHE A 4 -5.29 21.83 4.08
N LEU A 5 -4.38 22.79 4.23
CA LEU A 5 -3.25 22.98 3.30
C LEU A 5 -2.28 21.80 3.34
N ASP A 6 -2.02 21.20 4.50
CA ASP A 6 -1.17 20.00 4.61
C ASP A 6 -1.77 18.78 3.90
N ARG A 7 -3.10 18.61 3.96
CA ARG A 7 -3.81 17.56 3.21
C ARG A 7 -3.80 17.81 1.70
N ILE A 8 -3.78 19.07 1.27
CA ILE A 8 -3.68 19.42 -0.16
C ILE A 8 -2.24 19.26 -0.65
N LEU A 9 -1.26 19.73 0.13
CA LEU A 9 0.17 19.63 -0.19
C LEU A 9 0.65 18.19 -0.23
N SER A 10 0.19 17.31 0.66
CA SER A 10 0.53 15.87 0.62
C SER A 10 0.02 15.18 -0.64
N LYS A 11 -1.19 15.53 -1.10
CA LYS A 11 -1.75 15.06 -2.38
C LYS A 11 -0.98 15.61 -3.57
N VAL A 12 -0.62 16.89 -3.55
CA VAL A 12 0.15 17.55 -4.62
C VAL A 12 1.59 17.00 -4.69
N ARG A 13 2.20 16.61 -3.57
CA ARG A 13 3.54 15.98 -3.52
C ARG A 13 3.56 14.59 -4.17
N LEU A 14 2.49 13.80 -3.99
CA LEU A 14 2.30 12.51 -4.66
C LEU A 14 2.04 12.66 -6.17
N ILE A 15 1.41 13.77 -6.56
CA ILE A 15 1.09 14.10 -7.95
C ILE A 15 2.26 14.80 -8.66
N PHE A 16 3.30 15.26 -7.93
CA PHE A 16 4.41 16.03 -8.50
C PHE A 16 5.13 15.21 -9.59
N PRO A 17 4.93 15.53 -10.87
CA PRO A 17 5.00 14.55 -11.95
C PRO A 17 6.42 14.23 -12.44
N PHE A 18 7.47 14.82 -11.86
CA PHE A 18 8.76 14.89 -12.55
C PHE A 18 9.94 14.10 -11.97
N SER A 19 9.83 13.37 -10.85
CA SER A 19 10.96 12.52 -10.42
C SER A 19 10.60 11.25 -9.67
N TYR A 20 9.79 11.32 -8.61
CA TYR A 20 9.68 10.22 -7.66
C TYR A 20 8.88 9.03 -8.20
N VAL A 21 7.68 9.27 -8.78
CA VAL A 21 6.83 8.19 -9.29
C VAL A 21 7.50 7.40 -10.42
N ARG A 22 8.23 8.09 -11.29
CA ARG A 22 8.97 7.47 -12.40
C ARG A 22 10.16 6.67 -11.92
N MET A 23 10.84 7.12 -10.87
CA MET A 23 11.95 6.40 -10.24
C MET A 23 11.47 5.13 -9.54
N VAL A 24 10.38 5.20 -8.77
CA VAL A 24 9.76 4.02 -8.16
C VAL A 24 9.30 3.04 -9.25
N LYS A 25 8.58 3.50 -10.29
CA LYS A 25 8.18 2.62 -11.40
C LYS A 25 9.34 1.98 -12.16
N ARG A 26 10.51 2.64 -12.21
CA ARG A 26 11.72 2.09 -12.84
C ARG A 26 12.47 1.10 -11.94
N SER A 27 12.37 1.27 -10.62
CA SER A 27 13.00 0.40 -9.63
C SER A 27 12.15 -0.79 -9.24
N LEU A 28 10.83 -0.75 -9.50
CA LEU A 28 9.98 -1.92 -9.42
C LEU A 28 10.54 -3.02 -10.34
N ASP A 29 10.82 -4.17 -9.74
CA ASP A 29 11.32 -5.33 -10.47
C ASP A 29 10.33 -5.69 -11.59
N LYS A 30 10.83 -5.72 -12.83
CA LYS A 30 10.03 -6.07 -14.01
C LYS A 30 9.49 -7.50 -13.94
N LYS A 31 10.12 -8.37 -13.13
CA LYS A 31 9.67 -9.74 -12.84
C LYS A 31 8.77 -9.84 -11.62
N GLY A 32 8.70 -8.78 -10.80
CA GLY A 32 7.81 -8.73 -9.64
C GLY A 32 6.35 -8.77 -10.05
N SER A 33 5.56 -9.61 -9.39
CA SER A 33 4.11 -9.71 -9.59
C SER A 33 3.29 -9.12 -8.45
N SER A 34 3.94 -8.80 -7.32
CA SER A 34 3.28 -8.29 -6.13
C SER A 34 4.04 -7.15 -5.45
N ILE A 35 3.30 -6.25 -4.80
CA ILE A 35 3.83 -5.12 -4.03
C ILE A 35 3.28 -5.19 -2.60
N LEU A 36 4.16 -4.98 -1.63
CA LEU A 36 3.79 -4.71 -0.25
C LEU A 36 3.94 -3.22 0.04
N ASP A 37 2.86 -2.59 0.48
CA ASP A 37 2.84 -1.20 0.94
C ASP A 37 2.90 -1.17 2.48
N VAL A 38 4.03 -0.73 3.02
CA VAL A 38 4.32 -0.73 4.46
C VAL A 38 3.99 0.64 5.03
N GLY A 39 3.03 0.70 5.96
CA GLY A 39 2.46 1.98 6.40
C GLY A 39 1.57 2.58 5.31
N CYS A 40 0.68 1.77 4.73
CA CYS A 40 -0.08 2.12 3.53
C CYS A 40 -1.06 3.29 3.74
N GLY A 41 -1.34 3.66 5.00
CA GLY A 41 -2.26 4.74 5.34
C GLY A 41 -3.61 4.59 4.64
N PRO A 42 -4.18 5.65 4.04
CA PRO A 42 -5.45 5.59 3.30
C PRO A 42 -5.32 5.04 1.87
N GLY A 43 -4.11 4.63 1.44
CA GLY A 43 -3.86 3.98 0.16
C GLY A 43 -3.89 4.89 -1.08
N GLU A 44 -3.75 6.20 -0.91
CA GLU A 44 -3.69 7.16 -2.02
C GLU A 44 -2.47 6.93 -2.92
N ALA A 45 -1.32 6.57 -2.33
CA ALA A 45 -0.10 6.25 -3.07
C ALA A 45 -0.28 5.08 -4.04
N MET A 46 -0.92 3.99 -3.57
CA MET A 46 -1.11 2.80 -4.40
C MET A 46 -1.97 3.05 -5.65
N LYS A 47 -2.93 3.98 -5.56
CA LYS A 47 -3.73 4.40 -6.73
C LYS A 47 -2.88 5.06 -7.82
N VAL A 48 -1.79 5.74 -7.46
CA VAL A 48 -0.87 6.39 -8.40
C VAL A 48 0.20 5.41 -8.93
N PHE A 49 0.65 4.49 -8.08
CA PHE A 49 1.68 3.51 -8.43
C PHE A 49 1.15 2.35 -9.26
N ASN A 50 -0.04 1.85 -8.94
CA ASN A 50 -0.66 0.70 -9.60
C ASN A 50 -2.04 1.02 -10.23
N PRO A 51 -2.18 2.11 -11.02
CA PRO A 51 -3.48 2.54 -11.54
C PRO A 51 -4.13 1.51 -12.48
N LYS A 52 -3.31 0.66 -13.12
CA LYS A 52 -3.76 -0.42 -14.01
C LYS A 52 -3.91 -1.78 -13.30
N ARG A 53 -3.75 -1.82 -11.96
CA ARG A 53 -3.76 -3.05 -11.15
C ARG A 53 -2.88 -4.18 -11.73
N LYS A 54 -1.69 -3.84 -12.22
CA LYS A 54 -0.74 -4.79 -12.82
C LYS A 54 -0.11 -5.70 -11.76
N PHE A 55 0.08 -5.19 -10.55
CA PHE A 55 0.65 -5.92 -9.43
C PHE A 55 -0.45 -6.33 -8.45
N TYR A 56 -0.31 -7.49 -7.83
CA TYR A 56 -1.09 -7.85 -6.65
C TYR A 56 -0.56 -7.07 -5.44
N THR A 57 -1.43 -6.39 -4.72
CA THR A 57 -1.05 -5.38 -3.73
C THR A 57 -1.57 -5.73 -2.34
N VAL A 58 -0.66 -5.73 -1.37
CA VAL A 58 -0.97 -5.92 0.04
C VAL A 58 -0.58 -4.67 0.80
N GLY A 59 -1.51 -4.05 1.53
CA GLY A 59 -1.22 -2.94 2.43
C GLY A 59 -1.12 -3.41 3.88
N ILE A 60 -0.14 -2.92 4.64
CA ILE A 60 -0.07 -3.10 6.09
C ILE A 60 -0.03 -1.76 6.81
N ASP A 61 -0.82 -1.62 7.87
CA ASP A 61 -0.80 -0.44 8.75
C ASP A 61 -1.18 -0.83 10.19
N ALA A 62 -0.57 -0.17 11.17
CA ALA A 62 -0.86 -0.39 12.59
C ALA A 62 -2.07 0.42 13.07
N TYR A 63 -2.62 1.32 12.23
CA TYR A 63 -3.73 2.20 12.57
C TYR A 63 -5.01 1.80 11.82
N SER A 64 -5.91 1.12 12.54
CA SER A 64 -7.15 0.53 11.99
C SER A 64 -8.04 1.51 11.19
N PRO A 65 -8.24 2.78 11.60
CA PRO A 65 -9.08 3.71 10.83
C PRO A 65 -8.60 3.95 9.39
N GLN A 66 -7.30 3.95 9.16
CA GLN A 66 -6.74 4.09 7.81
C GLN A 66 -6.98 2.86 6.95
N LEU A 67 -6.91 1.66 7.53
CA LEU A 67 -7.23 0.42 6.81
C LEU A 67 -8.69 0.35 6.39
N LYS A 68 -9.62 0.83 7.21
CA LYS A 68 -11.04 0.93 6.82
C LYS A 68 -11.22 1.83 5.59
N GLN A 69 -10.49 2.94 5.53
CA GLN A 69 -10.50 3.84 4.38
C GLN A 69 -9.83 3.21 3.14
N CYS A 70 -8.75 2.45 3.32
CA CYS A 70 -8.15 1.65 2.25
C CYS A 70 -9.15 0.67 1.66
N GLN A 71 -9.86 -0.06 2.53
CA GLN A 71 -10.86 -1.05 2.14
C GLN A 71 -12.02 -0.40 1.37
N SER A 72 -12.56 0.72 1.87
CA SER A 72 -13.66 1.42 1.21
C SER A 72 -13.28 1.98 -0.16
N THR A 73 -11.99 2.20 -0.41
CA THR A 73 -11.50 2.75 -1.67
C THR A 73 -10.84 1.73 -2.59
N ASN A 74 -10.84 0.44 -2.22
CA ASN A 74 -10.24 -0.66 -2.97
C ASN A 74 -8.83 -0.35 -3.49
N SER A 75 -8.02 0.34 -2.67
CA SER A 75 -6.67 0.76 -3.02
C SER A 75 -5.68 -0.40 -3.15
N HIS A 76 -5.96 -1.51 -2.46
CA HIS A 76 -5.16 -2.73 -2.43
C HIS A 76 -6.03 -3.96 -2.70
N ASP A 77 -5.41 -5.08 -3.06
CA ASP A 77 -6.08 -6.37 -3.19
C ASP A 77 -6.28 -7.06 -1.83
N SER A 78 -5.41 -6.77 -0.86
CA SER A 78 -5.51 -7.28 0.51
C SER A 78 -4.92 -6.32 1.53
N LEU A 79 -5.39 -6.43 2.77
CA LEU A 79 -4.98 -5.54 3.87
C LEU A 79 -4.62 -6.36 5.11
N ILE A 80 -3.56 -5.96 5.79
CA ILE A 80 -3.07 -6.52 7.04
C ILE A 80 -3.13 -5.43 8.10
N PHE A 81 -3.82 -5.72 9.20
CA PHE A 81 -3.71 -4.90 10.40
C PHE A 81 -2.59 -5.45 11.28
N GLY A 82 -1.54 -4.67 11.47
CA GLY A 82 -0.40 -5.12 12.25
C GLY A 82 0.76 -4.15 12.26
N ASP A 83 1.67 -4.37 13.21
CA ASP A 83 2.92 -3.65 13.30
C ASP A 83 3.98 -4.34 12.44
N ILE A 84 4.66 -3.53 11.64
CA ILE A 84 5.63 -3.94 10.63
C ILE A 84 6.83 -4.68 11.24
N ARG A 85 7.13 -4.41 12.52
CA ARG A 85 8.25 -5.01 13.26
C ARG A 85 8.05 -6.51 13.50
N PHE A 86 6.82 -6.99 13.40
CA PHE A 86 6.48 -8.41 13.56
C PHE A 86 6.23 -9.12 12.23
N LEU A 87 6.50 -8.46 11.10
CA LEU A 87 6.41 -9.13 9.80
C LEU A 87 7.45 -10.26 9.73
N PRO A 88 7.09 -11.45 9.23
CA PRO A 88 7.95 -12.63 9.23
C PRO A 88 8.99 -12.58 8.10
N PHE A 89 9.61 -11.43 7.86
CA PHE A 89 10.72 -11.32 6.93
C PHE A 89 11.99 -11.81 7.60
N LYS A 90 12.51 -12.92 7.10
CA LYS A 90 13.92 -13.26 7.25
C LYS A 90 14.68 -12.78 6.01
N GLU A 91 15.98 -12.58 6.14
CA GLU A 91 16.86 -12.37 4.98
C GLU A 91 16.52 -13.39 3.87
N GLY A 92 16.29 -12.90 2.65
CA GLY A 92 15.97 -13.73 1.49
C GLY A 92 14.51 -14.17 1.33
N VAL A 93 13.59 -13.87 2.26
CA VAL A 93 12.17 -14.25 2.15
C VAL A 93 11.35 -13.11 1.55
N GLN A 94 10.98 -13.25 0.27
CA GLN A 94 10.19 -12.27 -0.49
C GLN A 94 8.68 -12.54 -0.46
N LYS A 95 8.25 -13.63 0.19
CA LYS A 95 6.88 -14.13 0.08
C LYS A 95 6.08 -13.84 1.34
N LEU A 96 5.24 -12.82 1.27
CA LEU A 96 4.21 -12.57 2.26
C LEU A 96 2.93 -13.29 1.83
N ARG A 97 2.43 -14.20 2.67
CA ARG A 97 1.03 -14.61 2.59
C ARG A 97 0.25 -13.66 3.48
N ALA A 98 -0.47 -12.73 2.87
CA ALA A 98 -1.46 -11.96 3.60
C ALA A 98 -2.57 -12.92 4.05
N PHE A 99 -2.63 -13.19 5.35
CA PHE A 99 -3.79 -13.81 5.96
C PHE A 99 -4.41 -12.75 6.85
N CYS A 100 -5.63 -12.32 6.50
CA CYS A 100 -6.42 -11.43 7.33
C CYS A 100 -7.49 -12.27 8.06
N PRO A 101 -7.19 -12.88 9.22
CA PRO A 101 -8.11 -13.77 9.92
C PRO A 101 -9.33 -13.05 10.53
N ARG A 102 -9.40 -11.72 10.45
CA ARG A 102 -10.37 -10.91 11.22
C ARG A 102 -11.55 -10.39 10.40
N TRP A 103 -11.61 -10.69 9.10
CA TRP A 103 -12.72 -10.29 8.22
C TRP A 103 -13.03 -11.37 7.18
N GLY A 104 -13.58 -12.50 7.62
CA GLY A 104 -14.54 -13.36 6.88
C GLY A 104 -14.32 -13.74 5.40
N ILE A 105 -13.14 -13.57 4.81
CA ILE A 105 -12.89 -13.92 3.41
C ILE A 105 -11.79 -14.98 3.37
N THR A 106 -12.22 -16.23 3.32
CA THR A 106 -11.38 -17.36 2.91
C THR A 106 -11.30 -17.38 1.38
N PRO A 107 -10.10 -17.52 0.78
CA PRO A 107 -10.02 -17.82 -0.64
C PRO A 107 -10.53 -19.25 -0.87
N THR A 108 -11.55 -19.40 -1.71
CA THR A 108 -11.88 -20.65 -2.41
C THR A 108 -10.88 -20.92 -3.52
#